data_AF-A0AAD1SJR2-F1
#
_entry.id   AF-A0AAD1SJR2-F1
#
_cell.length_a   1.000
_cell.length_b   1.000
_cell.length_c   1.000
_cell.angle_alpha   90.00
_cell.angle_beta   90.00
_cell.angle_gamma   90.00
#
_symmetry.space_group_name_H-M   'P 1'
#
loop_
_entity.id
_entity.type
_entity.pdbx_description
1 polymer ?
#
loop_
_entity_poly.entity_id
_entity_poly.type
_entity_poly.pdbx_seq_one_letter_code
_entity_poly.pdbx_strand_id
1 'polypeptide(L)'
;MWVLWCFFWFPILHTGHPSPAVIMRVSQKWLDYVQSEGKEVLRNMLLKEPLPNITGSTQMFGKVNYTITGVLIEEFDISHINSAPIPPADVQVIVEDAKAKVYGQWKVKHWLM
;
A
#
# COMPACT_ATOMS: atom_id res chain seq x y z
N MET A 1 -4.24 -57.44 -30.60
CA MET A 1 -4.92 -56.60 -29.59
C MET A 1 -4.28 -56.84 -28.21
N TRP A 2 -3.02 -56.42 -28.03
CA TRP A 2 -2.21 -56.71 -26.82
C TRP A 2 -1.36 -55.50 -26.36
N VAL A 3 -1.57 -54.32 -26.95
CA VAL A 3 -0.78 -53.09 -26.67
C VAL A 3 -1.44 -52.23 -25.57
N LEU A 4 -2.67 -52.57 -25.17
CA LEU A 4 -3.45 -51.80 -24.19
C LEU A 4 -3.16 -52.17 -22.73
N TRP A 5 -2.41 -53.25 -22.45
CA TRP A 5 -2.12 -53.69 -21.08
C TRP A 5 -0.87 -53.04 -20.47
N CYS A 6 -0.03 -52.35 -21.25
CA CYS A 6 1.15 -51.66 -20.72
C CYS A 6 0.81 -50.38 -19.96
N PHE A 7 -0.40 -49.83 -20.13
CA PHE A 7 -0.84 -48.61 -19.43
C PHE A 7 -1.33 -48.86 -18.00
N PHE A 8 -1.54 -50.12 -17.60
CA PHE A 8 -2.11 -50.46 -16.29
C PHE A 8 -1.08 -50.61 -15.17
N TRP A 9 0.23 -50.51 -15.46
CA TRP A 9 1.29 -50.69 -14.46
C TRP A 9 2.29 -49.52 -14.36
N PHE A 10 2.03 -48.40 -15.02
CA PHE A 10 2.67 -47.14 -14.66
C PHE A 10 1.67 -46.33 -13.84
N PRO A 11 1.64 -46.47 -12.50
CA PRO A 11 1.17 -45.37 -11.69
C PRO A 11 2.12 -44.22 -11.99
N ILE A 12 1.59 -43.20 -12.66
CA ILE A 12 2.30 -41.98 -13.04
C ILE A 12 2.96 -41.44 -11.76
N LEU A 13 4.29 -41.49 -11.73
CA LEU A 13 5.07 -40.71 -10.78
C LEU A 13 4.70 -39.25 -11.01
N HIS A 14 4.10 -38.61 -10.01
CA HIS A 14 4.49 -37.29 -9.48
C HIS A 14 3.41 -36.82 -8.50
N THR A 15 3.47 -37.29 -7.26
CA THR A 15 2.91 -36.57 -6.11
C THR A 15 4.05 -36.05 -5.24
N GLY A 16 5.02 -35.38 -5.87
CA GLY A 16 5.89 -34.47 -5.14
C GLY A 16 5.21 -33.12 -5.12
N HIS A 17 4.89 -32.56 -3.95
CA HIS A 17 4.67 -31.13 -3.85
C HIS A 17 5.85 -30.44 -4.56
N PRO A 18 5.62 -29.49 -5.49
CA PRO A 18 6.72 -28.79 -6.14
C PRO A 18 7.55 -28.14 -5.05
N SER A 19 8.70 -28.74 -4.75
CA SER A 19 9.68 -28.13 -3.86
C SER A 19 10.18 -26.90 -4.61
N PRO A 20 9.95 -25.69 -4.11
CA PRO A 20 10.40 -24.50 -4.80
C PRO A 20 11.92 -24.59 -4.98
N ALA A 21 12.38 -24.46 -6.22
CA ALA A 21 13.80 -24.50 -6.57
C ALA A 21 14.59 -23.36 -5.88
N VAL A 22 13.89 -22.29 -5.47
CA VAL A 22 14.43 -21.18 -4.70
C VAL A 22 13.41 -20.81 -3.61
N ILE A 23 13.81 -20.96 -2.34
CA ILE A 23 13.08 -20.41 -1.18
C ILE A 23 13.82 -19.15 -0.75
N MET A 24 13.26 -17.98 -1.07
CA MET A 24 13.75 -16.74 -0.48
C MET A 24 13.05 -16.53 0.85
N ARG A 25 13.80 -16.65 1.95
CA ARG A 25 13.31 -16.30 3.29
C ARG A 25 13.53 -14.81 3.50
N VAL A 26 12.46 -14.02 3.51
CA VAL A 26 12.52 -12.63 3.97
C VAL A 26 12.93 -12.67 5.45
N SER A 27 14.16 -12.23 5.72
CA SER A 27 14.73 -12.23 7.07
C SER A 27 14.30 -10.97 7.81
N GLN A 28 14.35 -10.99 9.15
CA GLN A 28 14.09 -9.79 9.97
C GLN A 28 14.99 -8.61 9.58
N LYS A 29 16.22 -8.89 9.11
CA LYS A 29 17.14 -7.86 8.60
C LYS A 29 16.59 -7.07 7.41
N TRP A 30 15.72 -7.67 6.59
CA TRP A 30 15.02 -6.95 5.52
C TRP A 30 13.95 -6.01 6.09
N LEU A 31 13.22 -6.44 7.13
CA LEU A 31 12.24 -5.60 7.82
C LEU A 31 12.91 -4.41 8.51
N ASP A 32 14.08 -4.63 9.11
CA ASP A 32 14.89 -3.56 9.70
C ASP A 32 15.35 -2.54 8.63
N TYR A 33 15.70 -3.01 7.44
CA TYR A 33 16.04 -2.14 6.30
C TYR A 33 14.83 -1.33 5.82
N VAL A 34 13.64 -1.93 5.76
CA VAL A 34 12.40 -1.20 5.45
C VAL A 34 12.11 -0.15 6.52
N GLN A 35 12.41 -0.40 7.79
CA GLN A 35 12.24 0.60 8.84
C GLN A 35 13.24 1.76 8.71
N SER A 36 14.50 1.49 8.35
CA SER A 36 15.52 2.53 8.22
C SER A 36 15.35 3.37 6.95
N GLU A 37 15.17 2.73 5.80
CA GLU A 37 15.15 3.39 4.49
C GLU A 37 13.74 3.69 3.97
N GLY A 38 12.73 2.94 4.45
CA GLY A 38 11.35 3.07 3.97
C GLY A 38 10.74 4.44 4.27
N LYS A 39 11.21 5.12 5.33
CA LYS A 39 10.78 6.50 5.64
C LYS A 39 11.12 7.46 4.50
N GLU A 40 12.35 7.43 4.01
CA GLU A 40 12.81 8.31 2.93
C GLU A 40 12.16 7.96 1.59
N VAL A 41 11.95 6.66 1.32
CA VAL A 41 11.22 6.22 0.12
C VAL A 41 9.78 6.72 0.15
N LEU A 42 9.07 6.54 1.27
CA LEU A 42 7.69 6.98 1.45
C LEU A 42 7.58 8.51 1.39
N ARG A 43 8.48 9.23 2.06
CA ARG A 43 8.60 10.69 2.00
C ARG A 43 8.74 11.16 0.55
N ASN A 44 9.67 10.57 -0.19
CA ASN A 44 9.91 10.95 -1.59
C ASN A 44 8.74 10.64 -2.51
N MET A 45 7.99 9.56 -2.28
CA MET A 45 6.77 9.29 -3.06
C MET A 45 5.69 10.34 -2.78
N LEU A 46 5.45 10.65 -1.51
CA LEU A 46 4.41 11.60 -1.09
C LEU A 46 4.69 13.05 -1.52
N LEU A 47 5.96 13.47 -1.53
CA LEU A 47 6.34 14.80 -2.00
C LEU A 47 6.30 14.94 -3.53
N LYS A 48 6.33 13.83 -4.28
CA LYS A 48 6.33 13.84 -5.76
C LYS A 48 4.94 13.89 -6.36
N GLU A 49 3.94 13.29 -5.71
CA GLU A 49 2.60 13.19 -6.27
C GLU A 49 1.64 14.22 -5.66
N PRO A 50 0.93 15.00 -6.49
CA PRO A 50 -0.14 15.86 -6.01
C PRO A 50 -1.33 15.03 -5.52
N LEU A 51 -1.91 15.44 -4.40
CA LEU A 51 -3.11 14.82 -3.87
C LEU A 51 -4.33 15.16 -4.75
N PRO A 52 -5.32 14.25 -4.84
CA PRO A 52 -6.49 14.46 -5.67
C PRO A 52 -7.32 15.66 -5.17
N ASN A 53 -8.02 16.30 -6.11
CA ASN A 53 -8.91 17.40 -5.78
C ASN A 53 -10.08 16.91 -4.90
N ILE A 54 -10.38 17.67 -3.85
CA ILE A 54 -11.45 17.36 -2.90
C ILE A 54 -12.61 18.29 -3.19
N THR A 55 -13.76 17.72 -3.56
CA THR A 55 -14.98 18.49 -3.83
C THR A 55 -16.13 17.95 -3.01
N GLY A 56 -16.99 18.83 -2.52
CA GLY A 56 -18.19 18.43 -1.79
C GLY A 56 -19.22 19.54 -1.66
N SER A 57 -20.36 19.19 -1.07
CA SER A 57 -21.42 20.12 -0.73
C SER A 57 -21.83 19.89 0.71
N THR A 58 -22.05 20.97 1.46
CA THR A 58 -22.57 20.93 2.82
C THR A 58 -23.76 21.88 2.94
N GLN A 59 -24.65 21.58 3.89
CA GLN A 59 -25.82 22.39 4.21
C GLN A 59 -25.48 23.19 5.48
N MET A 60 -24.92 24.38 5.30
CA MET A 60 -24.55 25.26 6.41
C MET A 60 -24.87 26.70 5.99
N PHE A 61 -25.94 27.28 6.55
CA PHE A 61 -26.50 28.57 6.12
C PHE A 61 -26.83 28.64 4.61
N GLY A 62 -27.47 27.59 4.09
CA GLY A 62 -27.76 27.41 2.66
C GLY A 62 -26.91 26.31 2.03
N LYS A 63 -27.01 26.13 0.70
CA LYS A 63 -26.20 25.15 -0.02
C LYS A 63 -24.81 25.73 -0.27
N VAL A 64 -23.81 25.14 0.35
CA VAL A 64 -22.41 25.54 0.22
C VAL A 64 -21.64 24.44 -0.51
N ASN A 65 -21.17 24.73 -1.71
CA ASN A 65 -20.28 23.85 -2.46
C ASN A 65 -18.84 24.29 -2.22
N TYR A 66 -17.96 23.34 -1.91
CA TYR A 66 -16.54 23.61 -1.70
C TYR A 66 -15.68 22.76 -2.64
N THR A 67 -14.51 23.29 -2.97
CA THR A 67 -13.53 22.64 -3.84
C THR A 67 -12.14 23.01 -3.32
N ILE A 68 -11.34 22.02 -3.01
CA ILE A 68 -9.93 22.13 -2.66
C ILE A 68 -9.12 21.53 -3.81
N THR A 69 -8.22 22.31 -4.37
CA THR A 69 -7.45 21.94 -5.58
C THR A 69 -5.97 22.17 -5.39
N GLY A 70 -5.17 21.41 -6.14
CA GLY A 70 -3.71 21.56 -6.14
C GLY A 70 -3.13 21.28 -4.76
N VAL A 71 -3.63 20.23 -4.10
CA VAL A 71 -3.16 19.86 -2.77
C VAL A 71 -1.79 19.21 -2.92
N LEU A 72 -0.78 19.82 -2.32
CA LEU A 72 0.62 19.37 -2.35
C LEU A 72 1.12 19.19 -0.93
N ILE A 73 1.92 18.15 -0.70
CA ILE A 73 2.62 17.94 0.56
C ILE A 73 3.96 18.67 0.44
N GLU A 74 4.21 19.67 1.30
CA GLU A 74 5.50 20.39 1.35
C GLU A 74 6.49 19.65 2.24
N GLU A 75 6.02 19.19 3.39
CA GLU A 75 6.83 18.49 4.38
C GLU A 75 6.08 17.28 4.89
N PHE A 76 6.79 16.17 5.04
CA PHE A 76 6.26 14.95 5.61
C PHE A 76 7.31 14.34 6.53
N ASP A 77 6.93 14.09 7.78
CA ASP A 77 7.82 13.56 8.81
C ASP A 77 7.19 12.36 9.50
N ILE A 78 7.99 11.30 9.68
CA ILE A 78 7.57 10.07 10.38
C ILE A 78 8.51 9.84 11.55
N SER A 79 7.99 10.03 12.75
CA SER A 79 8.75 9.82 13.98
C SER A 79 9.03 8.33 14.18
N HIS A 80 8.01 7.47 14.08
CA HIS A 80 8.13 6.03 14.38
C HIS A 80 7.55 5.18 13.25
N ILE A 81 8.32 4.19 12.79
CA ILE A 81 7.86 3.16 11.86
C ILE A 81 8.23 1.80 12.45
N ASN A 82 7.23 0.96 12.65
CA ASN A 82 7.39 -0.38 13.17
C ASN A 82 6.96 -1.36 12.10
N SER A 83 7.66 -2.49 11.98
CA SER A 83 7.25 -3.55 11.08
C SER A 83 7.30 -4.90 11.79
N ALA A 84 6.23 -5.68 11.67
CA ALA A 84 6.15 -7.01 12.24
C ALA A 84 5.64 -8.01 11.19
N PRO A 85 6.24 -9.21 11.11
CA PRO A 85 5.69 -10.28 10.30
C PRO A 85 4.38 -10.80 10.93
N ILE A 86 3.34 -10.95 10.12
CA ILE A 86 2.07 -11.58 10.52
C ILE A 86 1.94 -12.93 9.78
N PRO A 87 1.85 -14.06 10.49
CA PRO A 87 1.58 -15.36 9.86
C PRO A 87 0.23 -15.36 9.13
N PRO A 88 0.07 -16.04 7.98
CA PRO A 88 0.97 -17.04 7.40
C PRO A 88 2.01 -16.52 6.39
N ALA A 89 1.90 -15.28 5.87
CA ALA A 89 2.87 -14.72 4.92
C ALA A 89 2.74 -13.19 4.74
N ASP A 90 2.21 -12.49 5.74
CA ASP A 90 1.92 -11.07 5.65
C ASP A 90 2.93 -10.24 6.45
N VAL A 91 3.04 -8.96 6.12
CA VAL A 91 3.91 -8.01 6.82
C VAL A 91 3.08 -6.80 7.16
N GLN A 92 2.95 -6.54 8.46
CA GLN A 92 2.34 -5.32 8.93
C GLN A 92 3.41 -4.25 9.09
N VAL A 93 3.14 -3.10 8.48
CA VAL A 93 3.88 -1.87 8.70
C VAL A 93 2.96 -0.90 9.42
N ILE A 94 3.39 -0.42 10.58
CA ILE A 94 2.67 0.56 11.39
C ILE A 94 3.48 1.85 11.37
N VAL A 95 2.83 2.93 10.95
CA VAL A 95 3.40 4.28 10.95
C VAL A 95 2.73 5.05 12.09
N GLU A 96 3.52 5.50 13.05
CA GLU A 96 3.06 6.22 14.23
C GLU A 96 3.64 7.64 14.23
N ASP A 97 2.87 8.59 14.77
CA ASP A 97 3.27 10.00 14.91
C ASP A 97 3.78 10.63 13.60
N ALA A 98 3.04 10.40 12.52
CA ALA A 98 3.29 11.05 11.23
C ALA A 98 2.70 12.46 11.20
N LYS A 99 3.48 13.41 10.66
CA LYS A 99 3.09 14.81 10.47
C LYS A 99 3.27 15.19 9.02
N ALA A 100 2.30 15.93 8.49
CA ALA A 100 2.35 16.45 7.13
C ALA A 100 2.00 17.94 7.12
N LYS A 101 2.75 18.71 6.36
CA LYS A 101 2.41 20.10 6.02
C LYS A 101 1.95 20.13 4.57
N VAL A 102 0.74 20.63 4.36
CA VAL A 102 0.10 20.64 3.04
C VAL A 102 -0.30 22.05 2.62
N TYR A 103 -0.23 22.30 1.32
CA TYR A 103 -0.73 23.51 0.70
C TYR A 103 -1.81 23.15 -0.29
N GLY A 104 -2.76 24.05 -0.46
CA GLY A 104 -3.80 23.89 -1.45
C GLY A 104 -4.57 25.19 -1.63
N GLN A 105 -5.29 25.28 -2.73
CA GLN A 105 -6.22 26.36 -2.98
C GLN A 105 -7.62 25.89 -2.62
N TRP A 106 -8.38 26.72 -1.94
CA TRP A 106 -9.77 26.44 -1.59
C TRP A 106 -10.70 27.45 -2.26
N LYS A 107 -11.85 26.96 -2.74
CA LYS A 107 -12.93 27.76 -3.32
C LYS A 107 -14.24 27.35 -2.71
N VAL A 108 -15.05 28.32 -2.33
CA VAL A 108 -16.39 28.12 -1.78
C VAL A 108 -17.40 28.87 -2.62
N LYS A 109 -18.49 28.19 -2.98
CA LYS A 109 -19.66 28.76 -3.63
C LYS A 109 -20.85 28.57 -2.68
N HIS A 110 -21.32 29.66 -2.11
CA HIS A 110 -22.53 29.66 -1.30
C HIS A 110 -23.68 30.23 -2.13
N TRP A 111 -24.84 29.59 -2.03
CA TRP A 111 -26.10 30.15 -2.52
C TRP A 111 -26.91 30.54 -1.28
N LEU A 112 -26.93 31.85 -1.00
CA LEU A 112 -27.90 32.42 -0.07
C LEU A 112 -29.26 32.40 -0.78
N MET A 113 -30.24 31.74 -0.15
CA MET A 113 -31.65 31.94 -0.47
C MET A 113 -32.13 33.24 0.18
#